data_AF-A0AA36GL59-F1
#
_entry.id   AF-A0AA36GL59-F1
#
_cell.length_a   1.000
_cell.length_b   1.000
_cell.length_c   1.000
_cell.angle_alpha   90.00
_cell.angle_beta   90.00
_cell.angle_gamma   90.00
#
_symmetry.space_group_name_H-M   'P 1'
#
loop_
_entity.id
_entity.type
_entity.pdbx_description
1 polymer ?
#
loop_
_entity_poly.entity_id
_entity_poly.type
_entity_poly.pdbx_seq_one_letter_code
_entity_poly.pdbx_strand_id
1 'polypeptide(L)'
;MQVKITSKGYDALSCHEAIQWISDGGEREETPFKSGRGHLRSSLPHLSKIGARQYGLLAEEQMRRRGEDIRYAQELSRLAKEKRDENEYQETKILMFNCIANGVLNMNKIATVICSLKGRNALNRKAYDEFVHSEQAMTAIPRFDDLNVRDDKNDIWYNILADRLQCEIDRARIHQNAMKMQARSYYRLQEVKFTGDTTIKKSDENFEGREQG
;
A
#
# COMPACT_ATOMS: atom_id res chain seq x y z
N MET A 1 44.13 -22.02 -25.54
CA MET A 1 43.48 -22.66 -24.38
C MET A 1 42.08 -22.05 -24.27
N GLN A 2 41.05 -22.74 -24.78
CA GLN A 2 39.66 -22.24 -24.82
C GLN A 2 38.94 -22.67 -23.53
N VAL A 3 38.41 -21.71 -22.78
CA VAL A 3 37.61 -21.99 -21.59
C VAL A 3 36.15 -22.13 -22.01
N LYS A 4 35.65 -23.37 -22.04
CA LYS A 4 34.22 -23.67 -22.13
C LYS A 4 33.58 -23.33 -20.78
N ILE A 5 32.73 -22.30 -20.75
CA ILE A 5 31.83 -22.05 -19.62
C ILE A 5 30.57 -22.87 -19.90
N THR A 6 30.40 -23.96 -19.15
CA THR A 6 29.21 -24.81 -19.21
C THR A 6 28.08 -24.17 -18.42
N SER A 7 26.94 -23.96 -19.06
CA SER A 7 25.67 -23.57 -18.44
C SER A 7 25.16 -24.69 -17.52
N LYS A 8 25.38 -24.58 -16.21
CA LYS A 8 24.69 -25.41 -15.22
C LYS A 8 24.36 -24.57 -14.00
N GLY A 9 23.08 -24.54 -13.65
CA GLY A 9 22.61 -24.22 -12.30
C GLY A 9 22.29 -22.76 -12.04
N TYR A 10 21.31 -22.19 -12.73
CA TYR A 10 20.40 -21.24 -12.08
C TYR A 10 19.09 -21.98 -11.89
N ASP A 11 19.06 -22.81 -10.86
CA ASP A 11 17.81 -23.34 -10.35
C ASP A 11 16.91 -22.17 -10.01
N ALA A 12 15.65 -22.31 -10.42
CA ALA A 12 14.58 -21.40 -10.10
C ALA A 12 14.60 -21.12 -8.58
N LEU A 13 15.16 -19.97 -8.20
CA LEU A 13 14.83 -19.32 -6.95
C LEU A 13 13.33 -19.08 -7.02
N SER A 14 12.62 -20.04 -6.43
CA SER A 14 11.17 -20.09 -6.34
C SER A 14 10.69 -18.71 -5.94
N CYS A 15 9.69 -18.20 -6.64
CA CYS A 15 9.02 -16.94 -6.31
C CYS A 15 8.61 -16.86 -4.83
N HIS A 16 8.59 -17.99 -4.11
CA HIS A 16 8.37 -18.10 -2.67
C HIS A 16 9.50 -17.58 -1.77
N GLU A 17 10.79 -17.74 -2.11
CA GLU A 17 11.88 -17.24 -1.26
C GLU A 17 12.04 -15.71 -1.37
N ALA A 18 11.71 -15.14 -2.54
CA ALA A 18 11.59 -13.69 -2.70
C ALA A 18 10.38 -13.09 -1.96
N ILE A 19 9.36 -13.91 -1.64
CA ILE A 19 8.20 -13.51 -0.83
C ILE A 19 8.59 -13.46 0.67
N GLN A 20 9.45 -14.35 1.14
CA GLN A 20 9.89 -14.37 2.55
C GLN A 20 10.77 -13.16 2.91
N TRP A 21 11.59 -12.67 1.98
CA TRP A 21 12.38 -11.44 2.16
C TRP A 21 11.54 -10.14 2.19
N ILE A 22 10.24 -10.21 1.88
CA ILE A 22 9.30 -9.08 1.90
C ILE A 22 8.42 -9.10 3.17
N SER A 23 8.20 -10.27 3.77
CA SER A 23 7.37 -10.43 4.97
C SER A 23 8.11 -10.12 6.28
N ASP A 24 9.43 -10.28 6.32
CA ASP A 24 10.25 -9.92 7.48
C ASP A 24 10.55 -8.41 7.49
N GLY A 25 9.49 -7.61 7.29
CA GLY A 25 9.51 -6.18 7.54
C GLY A 25 10.14 -5.95 8.90
N GLY A 26 11.38 -5.46 8.86
CA GLY A 26 12.28 -5.42 10.01
C GLY A 26 11.53 -4.95 11.23
N GLU A 27 11.35 -5.86 12.18
CA GLU A 27 10.95 -5.53 13.53
C GLU A 27 11.89 -4.42 13.96
N ARG A 28 11.38 -3.19 14.04
CA ARG A 28 12.07 -2.15 14.78
C ARG A 28 12.23 -2.75 16.16
N GLU A 29 13.47 -3.03 16.55
CA GLU A 29 13.81 -3.19 17.95
C GLU A 29 13.29 -1.93 18.65
N GLU A 30 12.09 -2.04 19.22
CA GLU A 30 11.60 -1.08 20.20
C GLU A 30 12.57 -1.23 21.35
N THR A 31 13.64 -0.42 21.34
CA THR A 31 14.55 -0.32 22.46
C THR A 31 13.67 -0.06 23.67
N PRO A 32 13.65 -0.94 24.69
CA PRO A 32 12.80 -0.76 25.84
C PRO A 32 13.11 0.61 26.40
N PHE A 33 12.07 1.45 26.53
CA PHE A 33 12.16 2.77 27.10
C PHE A 33 12.83 2.62 28.46
N LYS A 34 14.15 2.88 28.52
CA LYS A 34 14.90 2.87 29.78
C LYS A 34 14.32 4.04 30.56
N SER A 35 13.41 3.73 31.46
CA SER A 35 12.94 4.67 32.47
C SER A 35 14.17 5.08 33.26
N GLY A 36 14.73 6.23 32.87
CA GLY A 36 15.73 6.89 33.67
C GLY A 36 15.11 7.06 35.04
N ARG A 37 15.61 6.30 36.02
CA ARG A 37 15.34 6.52 37.44
C ARG A 37 16.03 7.83 37.85
N GLY A 38 15.58 8.94 37.26
CA GLY A 38 15.83 10.25 37.81
C GLY A 38 15.18 10.25 39.18
N HIS A 39 15.97 10.57 40.21
CA HIS A 39 15.52 10.85 41.56
C HIS A 39 14.43 11.93 41.49
N LEU A 40 13.17 11.52 41.32
CA LEU A 40 12.02 12.37 41.53
C LEU A 40 11.91 12.57 43.05
N ARG A 41 12.64 13.56 43.56
CA ARG A 41 12.44 14.08 44.91
C ARG A 41 10.94 14.33 45.08
N SER A 42 10.30 13.60 45.99
CA SER A 42 8.90 13.81 46.31
C SER A 42 8.77 15.24 46.83
N SER A 43 7.99 16.07 46.12
CA SER A 43 7.58 17.39 46.60
C SER A 43 6.47 17.30 47.67
N LEU A 44 6.16 16.09 48.15
CA LEU A 44 5.14 15.89 49.16
C LEU A 44 5.67 16.35 50.51
N PRO A 45 4.90 17.18 51.25
CA PRO A 45 5.25 17.57 52.60
C PRO A 45 5.36 16.33 53.51
N HIS A 46 6.35 16.32 54.40
CA HIS A 46 6.60 15.22 55.32
C HIS A 46 5.37 14.92 56.20
N LEU A 47 5.03 13.63 56.40
CA LEU A 47 3.88 13.13 57.17
C LEU A 47 3.75 13.71 58.59
N SER A 48 4.84 14.23 59.16
CA SER A 48 4.82 14.88 60.48
C SER A 48 4.19 16.28 60.49
N LYS A 49 3.98 16.90 59.32
CA LYS A 49 3.41 18.27 59.19
C LYS A 49 1.93 18.28 58.78
N ILE A 50 1.42 17.17 58.27
CA ILE A 50 0.08 17.05 57.70
C ILE A 50 -0.48 15.71 58.14
N GLY A 51 -1.67 15.70 58.76
CA GLY A 51 -2.26 14.45 59.27
C GLY A 51 -2.44 13.40 58.16
N ALA A 52 -2.38 12.11 58.51
CA ALA A 52 -2.38 11.00 57.55
C ALA A 52 -3.49 11.06 56.49
N ARG A 53 -4.70 11.53 56.87
CA ARG A 53 -5.81 11.75 55.92
C ARG A 53 -5.51 12.81 54.86
N GLN A 54 -4.95 13.95 55.24
CA GLN A 54 -4.60 15.03 54.31
C GLN A 54 -3.42 14.64 53.42
N TYR A 55 -2.46 13.86 53.95
CA TYR A 55 -1.38 13.30 53.15
C TYR A 55 -1.91 12.33 52.06
N GLY A 56 -2.86 11.47 52.42
CA GLY A 56 -3.52 10.56 51.47
C GLY A 56 -4.18 11.29 50.30
N LEU A 57 -4.93 12.37 50.59
CA LEU A 57 -5.57 13.20 49.57
C LEU A 57 -4.55 13.88 48.63
N LEU A 58 -3.44 14.40 49.18
CA LEU A 58 -2.38 15.01 48.36
C LEU A 58 -1.66 13.99 47.48
N ALA A 59 -1.42 12.78 47.99
CA ALA A 59 -0.83 11.70 47.22
C ALA A 59 -1.76 11.25 46.08
N GLU A 60 -3.07 11.12 46.35
CA GLU A 60 -4.08 10.78 45.35
C GLU A 60 -4.18 11.85 44.25
N GLU A 61 -4.24 13.12 44.62
CA GLU A 61 -4.27 14.24 43.67
C GLU A 61 -2.99 14.30 42.82
N GLN A 62 -1.82 14.02 43.41
CA GLN A 62 -0.57 13.96 42.66
C GLN A 62 -0.55 12.77 41.68
N MET A 63 -1.07 11.62 42.08
CA MET A 63 -1.19 10.45 41.20
C MET A 63 -2.18 10.71 40.06
N ARG A 64 -3.30 11.38 40.34
CA ARG A 64 -4.28 11.81 39.33
C ARG A 64 -3.65 12.72 38.28
N ARG A 65 -2.92 13.76 38.71
CA ARG A 65 -2.21 14.69 37.80
C ARG A 65 -1.18 13.96 36.94
N ARG A 66 -0.36 13.08 37.52
CA ARG A 66 0.60 12.27 36.76
C ARG A 66 -0.10 11.38 35.73
N GLY A 67 -1.25 10.81 36.07
CA GLY A 67 -2.06 10.01 35.14
C GLY A 67 -2.61 10.85 33.98
N GLU A 68 -2.95 12.12 34.21
CA GLU A 68 -3.36 13.07 33.17
C GLU A 68 -2.18 13.45 32.27
N ASP A 69 -1.02 13.76 32.84
CA ASP A 69 0.19 14.10 32.10
C ASP A 69 0.64 12.95 31.19
N ILE A 70 0.59 11.70 31.68
CA ILE A 70 0.94 10.51 30.90
C ILE A 70 -0.02 10.34 29.72
N ARG A 71 -1.34 10.46 29.96
CA ARG A 71 -2.34 10.35 28.89
C ARG A 71 -2.15 11.43 27.83
N TYR A 72 -1.89 12.66 28.26
CA TYR A 72 -1.62 13.77 27.36
C TYR A 72 -0.34 13.54 26.53
N ALA A 73 0.75 13.06 27.15
CA ALA A 73 1.99 12.75 26.45
C ALA A 73 1.82 11.59 25.44
N GLN A 74 1.01 10.59 25.77
CA GLN A 74 0.66 9.50 24.84
C GLN A 74 -0.14 10.03 23.64
N GLU A 75 -1.13 10.90 23.87
CA GLU A 75 -1.93 11.50 22.82
C GLU A 75 -1.08 12.38 21.88
N LEU A 76 -0.18 13.20 22.44
CA LEU A 76 0.77 13.98 21.65
C LEU A 76 1.69 13.09 20.80
N SER A 77 2.17 11.98 21.38
CA SER A 77 3.02 11.02 20.67
C SER A 77 2.25 10.35 19.52
N ARG A 78 0.98 10.01 19.73
CA ARG A 78 0.10 9.43 18.69
C ARG A 78 -0.10 10.42 17.54
N LEU A 79 -0.46 11.66 17.85
CA LEU A 79 -0.67 12.72 16.85
C LEU A 79 0.63 13.04 16.08
N ALA A 80 1.77 13.06 16.76
CA ALA A 80 3.06 13.27 16.12
C ALA A 80 3.43 12.13 15.17
N LYS A 81 3.11 10.88 15.54
CA LYS A 81 3.31 9.72 14.66
C LYS A 81 2.42 9.80 13.43
N GLU A 82 1.13 10.06 13.61
CA GLU A 82 0.16 10.19 12.51
C GLU A 82 0.59 11.28 11.50
N LYS A 83 1.03 12.44 11.98
CA LYS A 83 1.55 13.51 11.10
C LYS A 83 2.82 13.10 10.34
N ARG A 84 3.70 12.31 10.95
CA ARG A 84 4.90 11.79 10.26
C ARG A 84 4.51 10.80 9.17
N ASP A 85 3.62 9.86 9.49
CA ASP A 85 3.17 8.83 8.55
C ASP A 85 2.44 9.46 7.34
N GLU A 86 1.63 10.50 7.55
CA GLU A 86 0.98 11.26 6.48
C GLU A 86 1.99 12.02 5.61
N ASN A 87 2.97 12.69 6.22
CA ASN A 87 4.03 13.38 5.46
C ASN A 87 4.85 12.39 4.61
N GLU A 88 5.25 11.25 5.17
CA GLU A 88 5.99 10.21 4.46
C GLU A 88 5.18 9.64 3.28
N TYR A 89 3.86 9.46 3.47
CA TYR A 89 2.95 9.06 2.41
C TYR A 89 2.91 10.09 1.27
N GLN A 90 2.74 11.38 1.59
CA GLN A 90 2.69 12.45 0.57
C GLN A 90 4.02 12.61 -0.17
N GLU A 91 5.15 12.57 0.55
CA GLU A 91 6.48 12.66 -0.04
C GLU A 91 6.76 11.49 -1.00
N THR A 92 6.48 10.26 -0.57
CA THR A 92 6.62 9.05 -1.40
C THR A 92 5.77 9.17 -2.67
N LYS A 93 4.51 9.57 -2.50
CA LYS A 93 3.57 9.74 -3.61
C LYS A 93 4.12 10.75 -4.63
N ILE A 94 4.50 11.94 -4.18
CA ILE A 94 5.03 13.00 -5.07
C ILE A 94 6.27 12.51 -5.83
N LEU A 95 7.21 11.84 -5.15
CA LEU A 95 8.43 11.33 -5.78
C LEU A 95 8.14 10.32 -6.90
N MET A 96 7.19 9.41 -6.68
CA MET A 96 6.80 8.40 -7.68
C MET A 96 6.07 9.03 -8.87
N PHE A 97 5.09 9.91 -8.63
CA PHE A 97 4.37 10.60 -9.71
C PHE A 97 5.25 11.55 -10.53
N ASN A 98 6.29 12.13 -9.94
CA ASN A 98 7.31 12.91 -10.65
C ASN A 98 8.18 12.08 -11.62
N CYS A 99 8.01 10.75 -11.65
CA CYS A 99 8.64 9.88 -12.65
C CYS A 99 7.79 9.74 -13.92
N ILE A 100 6.54 10.23 -13.91
CA ILE A 100 5.67 10.29 -15.08
C ILE A 100 5.76 11.70 -15.68
N ALA A 101 6.14 11.79 -16.94
CA ALA A 101 6.18 13.06 -17.68
C ALA A 101 5.55 12.86 -19.06
N ASN A 102 4.60 13.72 -19.43
CA ASN A 102 3.91 13.69 -20.73
C ASN A 102 3.31 12.31 -21.08
N GLY A 103 2.75 11.61 -20.10
CA GLY A 103 2.20 10.26 -20.29
C GLY A 103 3.25 9.17 -20.49
N VAL A 104 4.52 9.43 -20.22
CA VAL A 104 5.61 8.45 -20.24
C VAL A 104 6.09 8.21 -18.82
N LEU A 105 6.15 6.94 -18.40
CA LEU A 105 6.71 6.51 -17.13
C LEU A 105 8.18 6.13 -17.33
N ASN A 106 9.10 6.91 -16.75
CA ASN A 106 10.52 6.58 -16.81
C ASN A 106 10.85 5.48 -15.78
N MET A 107 11.05 4.25 -16.27
CA MET A 107 11.22 3.05 -15.46
C MET A 107 12.54 3.05 -14.67
N ASN A 108 13.62 3.58 -15.26
CA ASN A 108 14.89 3.72 -14.57
C ASN A 108 14.79 4.69 -13.38
N LYS A 109 14.21 5.86 -13.61
CA LYS A 109 14.04 6.90 -12.59
C LYS A 109 13.17 6.39 -11.44
N ILE A 110 12.05 5.72 -11.73
CA ILE A 110 11.19 5.21 -10.67
C ILE A 110 11.80 4.02 -9.92
N ALA A 111 12.52 3.12 -10.60
CA ALA A 111 13.25 2.04 -9.94
C ALA A 111 14.32 2.59 -8.97
N THR A 112 15.01 3.65 -9.39
CA THR A 112 15.97 4.38 -8.54
C THR A 112 15.30 4.98 -7.32
N VAL A 113 14.16 5.67 -7.50
CA VAL A 113 13.37 6.25 -6.41
C VAL A 113 12.92 5.16 -5.42
N ILE A 114 12.28 4.09 -5.90
CA ILE A 114 11.79 2.98 -5.06
C ILE A 114 12.94 2.35 -4.28
N CYS A 115 14.05 2.05 -4.95
CA CYS A 115 15.22 1.46 -4.32
C CYS A 115 15.80 2.38 -3.23
N SER A 116 15.89 3.68 -3.50
CA SER A 116 16.40 4.67 -2.55
C SER A 116 15.50 4.81 -1.31
N LEU A 117 14.17 4.81 -1.49
CA LEU A 117 13.20 4.86 -0.40
C LEU A 117 13.24 3.57 0.43
N LYS A 118 13.37 2.42 -0.23
CA LYS A 118 13.51 1.12 0.43
C LYS A 118 14.79 1.04 1.25
N GLY A 119 15.92 1.49 0.71
CA GLY A 119 17.21 1.50 1.42
C GLY A 119 17.21 2.38 2.68
N ARG A 120 16.33 3.38 2.74
CA ARG A 120 16.14 4.25 3.91
C ARG A 120 15.01 3.81 4.84
N ASN A 121 14.33 2.71 4.52
CA ASN A 121 13.12 2.26 5.21
C ASN A 121 12.03 3.37 5.29
N ALA A 122 11.88 4.13 4.20
CA ALA A 122 10.95 5.26 4.05
C ALA A 122 9.97 5.05 2.89
N LEU A 123 9.86 3.80 2.40
CA LEU A 123 8.92 3.47 1.33
C LEU A 123 7.54 3.26 1.95
N ASN A 124 6.67 4.28 1.83
CA ASN A 124 5.30 4.15 2.27
C ASN A 124 4.52 3.19 1.35
N ARG A 125 4.13 2.03 1.89
CA ARG A 125 3.44 0.97 1.14
C ARG A 125 2.11 1.43 0.54
N LYS A 126 1.34 2.22 1.28
CA LYS A 126 0.05 2.74 0.82
C LYS A 126 0.22 3.68 -0.37
N ALA A 127 1.22 4.56 -0.33
CA ALA A 127 1.55 5.45 -1.45
C ALA A 127 1.99 4.67 -2.70
N TYR A 128 2.81 3.65 -2.51
CA TYR A 128 3.23 2.74 -3.59
C TYR A 128 2.02 2.02 -4.23
N ASP A 129 1.18 1.41 -3.41
CA ASP A 129 0.01 0.68 -3.90
C ASP A 129 -0.95 1.62 -4.63
N GLU A 130 -1.18 2.84 -4.13
CA GLU A 130 -1.99 3.84 -4.82
C GLU A 130 -1.38 4.27 -6.16
N PHE A 131 -0.07 4.49 -6.21
CA PHE A 131 0.62 4.80 -7.45
C PHE A 131 0.41 3.70 -8.51
N VAL A 132 0.61 2.43 -8.14
CA VAL A 132 0.44 1.28 -9.05
C VAL A 132 -0.99 1.18 -9.59
N HIS A 133 -1.99 1.49 -8.78
CA HIS A 133 -3.41 1.45 -9.16
C HIS A 133 -3.94 2.77 -9.73
N SER A 134 -3.09 3.79 -9.88
CA SER A 134 -3.50 5.09 -10.40
C SER A 134 -3.74 5.05 -11.90
N GLU A 135 -4.71 5.81 -12.39
CA GLU A 135 -4.96 5.89 -13.84
C GLU A 135 -3.75 6.47 -14.59
N GLN A 136 -3.00 7.39 -13.97
CA GLN A 136 -1.80 7.96 -14.59
C GLN A 136 -0.72 6.90 -14.82
N ALA A 137 -0.45 6.03 -13.85
CA ALA A 137 0.53 4.95 -14.01
C ALA A 137 0.05 3.89 -15.02
N MET A 138 -1.23 3.49 -14.96
CA MET A 138 -1.79 2.47 -15.85
C MET A 138 -1.90 2.91 -17.32
N THR A 139 -2.04 4.21 -17.57
CA THR A 139 -2.13 4.76 -18.93
C THR A 139 -0.80 5.22 -19.49
N ALA A 140 0.21 5.41 -18.62
CA ALA A 140 1.53 5.82 -19.05
C ALA A 140 2.22 4.76 -19.91
N ILE A 141 2.99 5.21 -20.89
CA ILE A 141 3.85 4.36 -21.72
C ILE A 141 5.14 4.11 -20.92
N PRO A 142 5.47 2.86 -20.58
CA PRO A 142 6.70 2.57 -19.85
C PRO A 142 7.91 2.72 -20.76
N ARG A 143 8.93 3.41 -20.27
CA ARG A 143 10.19 3.66 -20.97
C ARG A 143 11.35 3.12 -20.15
N PHE A 144 12.06 2.16 -20.72
CA PHE A 144 13.16 1.42 -20.09
C PHE A 144 14.55 1.95 -20.49
N ASP A 145 14.64 3.19 -20.95
CA ASP A 145 15.92 3.79 -21.33
C ASP A 145 16.90 3.77 -20.14
N ASP A 146 18.17 3.56 -20.46
CA ASP A 146 19.30 3.53 -19.53
C ASP A 146 19.30 2.35 -18.51
N LEU A 147 18.39 1.39 -18.66
CA LEU A 147 18.41 0.08 -17.96
C LEU A 147 19.22 -0.91 -18.83
N ASN A 148 20.46 -1.25 -18.44
CA ASN A 148 21.46 -2.17 -19.09
C ASN A 148 22.77 -1.56 -19.61
N VAL A 149 23.19 -0.37 -19.17
CA VAL A 149 24.38 0.24 -19.79
C VAL A 149 25.70 -0.34 -19.23
N ARG A 150 25.71 -0.92 -18.04
CA ARG A 150 26.92 -1.47 -17.41
C ARG A 150 26.57 -2.76 -16.67
N ASP A 151 27.42 -3.79 -16.74
CA ASP A 151 27.31 -5.04 -15.96
C ASP A 151 27.50 -4.81 -14.43
N ASP A 152 27.08 -3.65 -13.92
CA ASP A 152 27.12 -3.30 -12.53
C ASP A 152 25.99 -4.02 -11.80
N LYS A 153 26.31 -4.62 -10.65
CA LYS A 153 25.36 -5.39 -9.83
C LYS A 153 24.08 -4.60 -9.46
N ASN A 154 24.17 -3.28 -9.40
CA ASN A 154 23.05 -2.39 -9.10
C ASN A 154 22.08 -2.25 -10.28
N ASP A 155 22.58 -2.26 -11.52
CA ASP A 155 21.76 -2.11 -12.73
C ASP A 155 20.84 -3.32 -12.90
N ILE A 156 21.34 -4.53 -12.58
CA ILE A 156 20.54 -5.76 -12.55
C ILE A 156 19.35 -5.61 -11.58
N TRP A 157 19.56 -5.01 -10.40
CA TRP A 157 18.49 -4.79 -9.44
C TRP A 157 17.46 -3.77 -9.92
N TYR A 158 17.89 -2.70 -10.57
CA TYR A 158 16.97 -1.71 -11.14
C TYR A 158 16.13 -2.30 -12.27
N ASN A 159 16.71 -3.16 -13.12
CA ASN A 159 15.98 -3.88 -14.15
C ASN A 159 14.90 -4.78 -13.55
N ILE A 160 15.25 -5.60 -12.55
CA ILE A 160 14.30 -6.48 -11.87
C ILE A 160 13.16 -5.67 -11.22
N LEU A 161 13.49 -4.54 -10.59
CA LEU A 161 12.49 -3.66 -9.99
C LEU A 161 11.58 -3.02 -11.04
N ALA A 162 12.14 -2.57 -12.16
CA ALA A 162 11.39 -2.00 -13.27
C ALA A 162 10.44 -3.04 -13.88
N ASP A 163 10.93 -4.23 -14.22
CA ASP A 163 10.12 -5.32 -14.79
C ASP A 163 8.99 -5.74 -13.85
N ARG A 164 9.29 -5.82 -12.54
CA ARG A 164 8.29 -6.11 -11.53
C ARG A 164 7.22 -5.02 -11.44
N LEU A 165 7.64 -3.76 -11.41
CA LEU A 165 6.71 -2.63 -11.36
C LEU A 165 5.79 -2.63 -12.58
N GLN A 166 6.34 -2.89 -13.77
CA GLN A 166 5.56 -3.01 -15.00
C GLN A 166 4.51 -4.12 -14.88
N CYS A 167 4.91 -5.30 -14.39
CA CYS A 167 3.98 -6.40 -14.15
C CYS A 167 2.85 -6.03 -13.17
N GLU A 168 3.16 -5.29 -12.10
CA GLU A 168 2.18 -4.87 -11.11
C GLU A 168 1.18 -3.85 -11.69
N ILE A 169 1.65 -2.87 -12.48
CA ILE A 169 0.80 -1.90 -13.19
C ILE A 169 -0.09 -2.60 -14.21
N ASP A 170 0.47 -3.53 -15.00
CA ASP A 170 -0.30 -4.30 -15.99
C ASP A 170 -1.38 -5.15 -15.32
N ARG A 171 -1.07 -5.75 -14.18
CA ARG A 171 -2.05 -6.50 -13.39
C ARG A 171 -3.19 -5.61 -12.89
N ALA A 172 -2.86 -4.44 -12.34
CA ALA A 172 -3.84 -3.45 -11.91
C ALA A 172 -4.75 -3.01 -13.07
N ARG A 173 -4.14 -2.75 -14.25
CA ARG A 173 -4.86 -2.38 -15.47
C ARG A 173 -5.82 -3.47 -15.96
N ILE A 174 -5.36 -4.72 -16.01
CA ILE A 174 -6.21 -5.87 -16.39
C ILE A 174 -7.38 -6.00 -15.42
N HIS A 175 -7.13 -5.89 -14.11
CA HIS A 175 -8.17 -5.96 -13.10
C HIS A 175 -9.20 -4.83 -13.25
N GLN A 176 -8.76 -3.59 -13.47
CA GLN A 176 -9.64 -2.44 -13.68
C GLN A 176 -10.52 -2.63 -14.93
N ASN A 177 -9.94 -3.13 -16.02
CA ASN A 177 -10.66 -3.43 -17.26
C ASN A 177 -11.69 -4.55 -17.07
N ALA A 178 -11.34 -5.61 -16.33
CA ALA A 178 -12.26 -6.69 -16.00
C ALA A 178 -13.46 -6.18 -15.18
N MET A 179 -13.23 -5.33 -14.17
CA MET A 179 -14.31 -4.71 -13.40
C MET A 179 -15.20 -3.80 -14.26
N LYS A 180 -14.60 -2.99 -15.14
CA LYS A 180 -15.34 -2.14 -16.10
C LYS A 180 -16.21 -3.00 -17.04
N MET A 181 -15.73 -4.16 -17.50
CA MET A 181 -16.52 -5.09 -18.33
C MET A 181 -17.68 -5.74 -17.57
N GLN A 182 -17.47 -6.17 -16.33
CA GLN A 182 -18.53 -6.74 -15.48
C GLN A 182 -19.63 -5.70 -15.19
N ALA A 183 -19.25 -4.46 -14.86
CA ALA A 183 -20.19 -3.37 -14.69
C ALA A 183 -21.01 -3.11 -15.97
N ARG A 184 -20.38 -3.08 -17.15
CA ARG A 184 -21.10 -2.94 -18.43
C ARG A 184 -22.06 -4.09 -18.70
N SER A 185 -21.70 -5.32 -18.36
CA SER A 185 -22.59 -6.49 -18.48
C SER A 185 -23.81 -6.37 -17.57
N TYR A 186 -23.63 -5.87 -16.34
CA TYR A 186 -24.73 -5.63 -15.40
C TYR A 186 -25.76 -4.61 -15.94
N TYR A 187 -25.30 -3.46 -16.46
CA TYR A 187 -26.22 -2.45 -17.02
C TYR A 187 -26.91 -2.90 -18.31
N ARG A 188 -26.21 -3.65 -19.19
CA ARG A 188 -26.83 -4.23 -20.39
C ARG A 188 -27.96 -5.21 -20.04
N LEU A 189 -27.84 -5.95 -18.94
CA LEU A 189 -28.91 -6.85 -18.47
C LEU A 189 -30.10 -6.11 -17.85
N GLN A 190 -29.94 -4.86 -17.40
CA GLN A 190 -31.06 -4.02 -16.94
C GLN A 190 -31.87 -3.44 -18.11
N GLU A 191 -31.20 -3.01 -19.18
CA GLU A 191 -31.87 -2.47 -20.38
C GLU A 191 -32.76 -3.52 -21.07
N VAL A 192 -32.36 -4.80 -21.10
CA VAL A 192 -33.17 -5.89 -21.67
C VAL A 192 -34.41 -6.21 -20.82
N LYS A 193 -34.41 -5.88 -19.52
CA LYS A 193 -35.57 -6.10 -18.64
C LYS A 193 -36.60 -4.96 -18.70
N PHE A 194 -36.29 -3.85 -19.35
CA PHE A 194 -37.14 -2.65 -19.40
C PHE A 194 -37.81 -2.39 -20.76
N THR A 195 -37.66 -3.29 -21.75
CA THR A 195 -38.55 -3.31 -22.93
C THR A 195 -39.79 -4.14 -22.61
N GLY A 196 -40.61 -3.64 -21.69
CA GLY A 196 -41.97 -4.10 -21.51
C GLY A 196 -42.83 -3.53 -22.63
N ASP A 197 -42.91 -4.26 -23.76
CA ASP A 197 -44.07 -4.17 -24.65
C ASP A 197 -44.72 -5.54 -24.73
N THR A 198 -45.59 -5.74 -23.74
CA THR A 198 -46.59 -6.78 -23.69
C THR A 198 -47.63 -6.50 -24.76
N THR A 199 -47.55 -7.17 -25.91
CA THR A 199 -48.75 -7.46 -26.70
C THR A 199 -48.74 -8.93 -27.10
N ILE A 200 -49.16 -9.77 -26.15
CA ILE A 200 -49.67 -11.11 -26.45
C ILE A 200 -50.97 -10.89 -27.25
N LYS A 201 -50.86 -10.84 -28.57
CA LYS A 201 -52.02 -11.07 -29.43
C LYS A 201 -52.34 -12.55 -29.33
N LYS A 202 -53.37 -12.88 -28.55
CA LYS A 202 -54.14 -14.10 -28.75
C LYS A 202 -54.74 -14.02 -30.14
N SER A 203 -54.20 -14.77 -31.09
CA SER A 203 -54.94 -15.18 -32.28
C SER A 203 -55.47 -16.58 -32.00
N ASP A 204 -56.71 -16.60 -31.51
CA ASP A 204 -57.62 -17.71 -31.73
C ASP A 204 -57.91 -17.85 -33.24
N GLU A 205 -58.41 -19.02 -33.60
CA GLU A 205 -59.20 -19.35 -34.79
C GLU A 205 -58.50 -20.08 -35.95
N ASN A 206 -58.80 -21.38 -36.00
CA ASN A 206 -59.37 -22.10 -37.13
C ASN A 206 -58.62 -22.10 -38.47
N PHE A 207 -58.05 -23.25 -38.82
CA PHE A 207 -57.98 -23.67 -40.21
C PHE A 207 -58.47 -25.11 -40.34
N GLU A 208 -59.77 -25.22 -40.62
CA GLU A 208 -60.40 -26.41 -41.20
C GLU A 208 -59.78 -26.71 -42.57
N GLY A 209 -59.73 -27.99 -42.90
CA GLY A 209 -59.02 -28.51 -44.06
C GLY A 209 -59.60 -28.14 -45.41
N ARG A 210 -58.82 -28.45 -46.44
CA ARG A 210 -59.36 -28.80 -47.75
C ARG A 210 -58.39 -29.70 -48.50
N GLU A 211 -58.88 -30.90 -48.79
CA GLU A 211 -58.41 -31.78 -49.85
C GLU A 211 -58.48 -31.09 -51.22
N GLN A 212 -57.66 -31.59 -52.15
CA GLN A 212 -57.81 -31.70 -53.61
C GLN A 212 -56.42 -31.44 -54.25
N GLY A 213 -55.81 -32.34 -55.02
CA GLY A 213 -56.18 -33.66 -55.50
C GLY A 213 -54.99 -34.27 -56.25
#